data_AF-A0A830GLW4-F1
#
_entry.id   AF-A0A830GLW4-F1
#
_cell.length_a   1.000
_cell.length_b   1.000
_cell.length_c   1.000
_cell.angle_alpha   90.00
_cell.angle_beta   90.00
_cell.angle_gamma   90.00
#
_symmetry.space_group_name_H-M   'P 1'
#
loop_
_entity.id
_entity.type
_entity.pdbx_description
1 polymer ?
#
loop_
_entity_poly.entity_id
_entity_poly.type
_entity_poly.pdbx_seq_one_letter_code
_entity_poly.pdbx_strand_id
1 'polypeptide(L)'
;MTSPNRLARPLEPPDVPVVEMASTTRRAEARSVMALVAALRSGGVPVRDIALVVRDLDAYEEPLFRAAMQYGVTPVFWTQLRVTRTRPYALVESVCDALAGERVDRRTLLRPLEHRWAPASAAGHSWPVEPGVVQRAIAGLPDGARPVEEWVEVVATTDDVDARIGAFVQWLSDVPEPRPETVASVLGAVVEAYADHGLPETKAADAPALLATETDARAVVRVRTLVQQLRHKFAERVDDGSLERSWADVAELSSVIATQRPGRREHSNARAVDVLEANDVWALDVPYVVAVGLTATEWPQETESTLPPEFQEAVLRGAGSASTLAPSPAWTDGRDRDHFADTLCAAASGVVLTRHTETGGGDTVHPSPFLTALDTDSVSAGAMERLRSAERALPAPIRAMLSEAGGETDD
;
A
#
# COMPACT_ATOMS: atom_id res chain seq x y z
N MET A 1 24.92 2.29 -29.23
CA MET A 1 23.69 2.37 -28.42
C MET A 1 22.52 1.90 -29.28
N THR A 2 22.26 0.60 -29.27
CA THR A 2 21.16 -0.05 -30.00
C THR A 2 19.89 0.01 -29.16
N SER A 3 18.78 0.48 -29.73
CA SER A 3 17.53 0.71 -28.99
C SER A 3 16.99 -0.57 -28.34
N PRO A 4 16.52 -0.50 -27.07
CA PRO A 4 15.88 -1.62 -26.35
C PRO A 4 14.55 -2.10 -26.97
N ASN A 5 14.03 -1.38 -27.97
CA ASN A 5 12.67 -1.51 -28.51
C ASN A 5 12.43 -2.65 -29.53
N ARG A 6 13.36 -3.62 -29.71
CA ARG A 6 13.27 -4.58 -30.83
C ARG A 6 12.17 -5.65 -30.71
N LEU A 7 11.58 -5.84 -29.53
CA LEU A 7 10.56 -6.87 -29.29
C LEU A 7 9.16 -6.28 -29.02
N ALA A 8 9.00 -4.97 -29.01
CA ALA A 8 7.73 -4.32 -28.65
C ALA A 8 6.91 -3.94 -29.90
N ARG A 9 5.63 -4.33 -29.93
CA ARG A 9 4.66 -3.86 -30.94
C ARG A 9 4.43 -2.33 -30.79
N PRO A 10 4.17 -1.58 -31.87
CA PRO A 10 3.76 -0.17 -31.76
C PRO A 10 2.62 0.00 -30.75
N LEU A 11 2.63 1.09 -29.95
CA LEU A 11 1.50 1.45 -29.10
C LEU A 11 0.37 1.84 -30.06
N GLU A 12 -0.76 1.16 -29.96
CA GLU A 12 -1.95 1.53 -30.72
C GLU A 12 -2.63 2.68 -29.98
N PRO A 13 -2.93 3.80 -30.66
CA PRO A 13 -3.65 4.89 -30.03
C PRO A 13 -5.06 4.41 -29.64
N PRO A 14 -5.62 4.89 -28.51
CA PRO A 14 -6.98 4.54 -28.15
C PRO A 14 -7.98 5.16 -29.13
N ASP A 15 -9.12 4.49 -29.33
CA ASP A 15 -10.21 4.99 -30.19
C ASP A 15 -11.05 6.11 -29.51
N VAL A 16 -10.64 6.54 -28.32
CA VAL A 16 -11.31 7.59 -27.52
C VAL A 16 -10.44 8.84 -27.44
N PRO A 17 -11.04 10.03 -27.23
CA PRO A 17 -10.29 11.27 -27.07
C PRO A 17 -9.27 11.21 -25.92
N VAL A 18 -8.08 11.79 -26.15
CA VAL A 18 -6.99 11.84 -25.18
C VAL A 18 -6.60 13.28 -24.88
N VAL A 19 -6.62 13.66 -23.61
CA VAL A 19 -6.31 15.02 -23.15
C VAL A 19 -5.10 15.02 -22.23
N GLU A 20 -4.13 15.89 -22.47
CA GLU A 20 -2.94 16.07 -21.62
C GLU A 20 -3.10 17.26 -20.64
N MET A 21 -2.85 17.02 -19.36
CA MET A 21 -2.78 18.02 -18.29
C MET A 21 -1.38 18.08 -17.67
N ALA A 22 -0.66 19.17 -17.93
CA ALA A 22 0.63 19.43 -17.29
C ALA A 22 0.47 20.29 -16.03
N SER A 23 1.13 19.89 -14.95
CA SER A 23 1.26 20.64 -13.70
C SER A 23 2.72 20.91 -13.37
N THR A 24 3.00 21.84 -12.46
CA THR A 24 4.39 22.18 -12.11
C THR A 24 5.02 21.06 -11.28
N THR A 25 4.42 20.72 -10.14
CA THR A 25 4.96 19.70 -9.22
C THR A 25 4.01 18.52 -9.06
N ARG A 26 4.51 17.37 -8.58
CA ARG A 26 3.68 16.20 -8.24
C ARG A 26 2.50 16.55 -7.33
N ARG A 27 2.71 17.45 -6.37
CA ARG A 27 1.63 17.94 -5.48
C ARG A 27 0.58 18.76 -6.25
N ALA A 28 1.00 19.60 -7.19
CA ALA A 28 0.10 20.36 -8.04
C ALA A 28 -0.67 19.47 -9.03
N GLU A 29 -0.01 18.42 -9.53
CA GLU A 29 -0.61 17.38 -10.35
C GLU A 29 -1.72 16.65 -9.59
N ALA A 30 -1.42 16.10 -8.40
CA ALA A 30 -2.40 15.42 -7.55
C ALA A 30 -3.60 16.33 -7.21
N ARG A 31 -3.36 17.63 -6.97
CA ARG A 31 -4.43 18.62 -6.78
C ARG A 31 -5.28 18.81 -8.03
N SER A 32 -4.66 18.85 -9.21
CA SER A 32 -5.37 19.01 -10.48
C SER A 32 -6.18 17.75 -10.83
N VAL A 33 -5.66 16.56 -10.54
CA VAL A 33 -6.37 15.28 -10.68
C VAL A 33 -7.61 15.27 -9.78
N MET A 34 -7.48 15.57 -8.49
CA MET A 34 -8.63 15.54 -7.58
C MET A 34 -9.63 16.68 -7.84
N ALA A 35 -9.16 17.83 -8.33
CA ALA A 35 -10.04 18.89 -8.82
C ALA A 35 -10.83 18.44 -10.05
N LEU A 36 -10.19 17.72 -10.98
CA LEU A 36 -10.85 17.12 -12.15
C LEU A 36 -11.92 16.13 -11.72
N VAL A 37 -11.60 15.17 -10.85
CA VAL A 37 -12.59 14.20 -10.34
C VAL A 37 -13.78 14.91 -9.69
N ALA A 38 -13.53 15.92 -8.86
CA ALA A 38 -14.60 16.68 -8.22
C ALA A 38 -15.46 17.47 -9.24
N ALA A 39 -14.83 18.02 -10.29
CA ALA A 39 -15.52 18.75 -11.35
C ALA A 39 -16.38 17.81 -12.23
N LEU A 40 -15.85 16.64 -12.61
CA LEU A 40 -16.58 15.60 -13.34
C LEU A 40 -17.82 15.14 -12.56
N ARG A 41 -17.65 14.86 -11.26
CA ARG A 41 -18.76 14.49 -10.38
C ARG A 41 -19.82 15.58 -10.26
N SER A 42 -19.39 16.84 -10.16
CA SER A 42 -20.31 17.99 -10.10
C SER A 42 -21.05 18.19 -11.44
N GLY A 43 -20.43 17.76 -12.54
CA GLY A 43 -21.01 17.71 -13.88
C GLY A 43 -21.90 16.48 -14.15
N GLY A 44 -22.13 15.61 -13.16
CA GLY A 44 -23.05 14.48 -13.26
C GLY A 44 -22.40 13.13 -13.56
N VAL A 45 -21.07 13.04 -13.71
CA VAL A 45 -20.37 11.76 -13.94
C VAL A 45 -20.37 10.93 -12.64
N PRO A 46 -20.96 9.72 -12.64
CA PRO A 46 -20.91 8.81 -11.50
C PRO A 46 -19.48 8.45 -11.10
N VAL A 47 -19.23 8.24 -9.80
CA VAL A 47 -17.89 7.93 -9.31
C VAL A 47 -17.35 6.62 -9.87
N ARG A 48 -18.22 5.61 -10.04
CA ARG A 48 -17.89 4.32 -10.64
C ARG A 48 -17.43 4.41 -12.10
N ASP A 49 -17.70 5.54 -12.76
CA ASP A 49 -17.38 5.76 -14.17
C ASP A 49 -16.02 6.46 -14.33
N ILE A 50 -15.27 6.65 -13.22
CA ILE A 50 -13.97 7.31 -13.18
C ILE A 50 -12.96 6.38 -12.50
N ALA A 51 -11.87 6.06 -13.20
CA ALA A 51 -10.72 5.35 -12.63
C ALA A 51 -9.47 6.23 -12.68
N LEU A 52 -8.74 6.34 -11.57
CA LEU A 52 -7.41 6.93 -11.53
C LEU A 52 -6.38 5.82 -11.64
N VAL A 53 -5.41 5.96 -12.54
CA VAL A 53 -4.38 4.94 -12.77
C VAL A 53 -3.00 5.56 -12.61
N VAL A 54 -2.15 4.94 -11.79
CA VAL A 54 -0.75 5.33 -11.60
C VAL A 54 0.16 4.15 -11.93
N ARG A 55 1.43 4.41 -12.29
CA ARG A 55 2.37 3.30 -12.46
C ARG A 55 2.69 2.62 -11.13
N ASP A 56 2.87 3.43 -10.11
CA ASP A 56 3.29 3.05 -8.76
C ASP A 56 2.55 3.93 -7.75
N LEU A 57 1.75 3.30 -6.89
CA LEU A 57 0.93 4.00 -5.90
C LEU A 57 1.78 4.67 -4.81
N ASP A 58 2.99 4.19 -4.53
CA ASP A 58 3.82 4.71 -3.44
C ASP A 58 4.07 6.21 -3.54
N ALA A 59 4.37 6.68 -4.76
CA ALA A 59 4.71 8.08 -5.00
C ALA A 59 3.48 9.00 -4.97
N TYR A 60 2.28 8.46 -5.16
CA TYR A 60 1.04 9.22 -5.37
C TYR A 60 -0.02 9.04 -4.28
N GLU A 61 0.03 8.02 -3.44
CA GLU A 61 -0.96 7.77 -2.39
C GLU A 61 -1.13 8.99 -1.46
N GLU A 62 -0.05 9.46 -0.84
CA GLU A 62 -0.10 10.61 0.07
C GLU A 62 -0.50 11.92 -0.65
N PRO A 63 0.09 12.30 -1.81
CA PRO A 63 -0.34 13.48 -2.56
C PRO A 63 -1.81 13.45 -2.99
N LEU A 64 -2.28 12.34 -3.55
CA LEU A 64 -3.67 12.17 -4.00
C LEU A 64 -4.62 12.19 -2.80
N PHE A 65 -4.27 11.53 -1.70
CA PHE A 65 -5.09 11.53 -0.49
C PHE A 65 -5.28 12.95 0.07
N ARG A 66 -4.17 13.71 0.22
CA ARG A 66 -4.24 15.11 0.69
C ARG A 66 -5.08 15.98 -0.23
N ALA A 67 -4.92 15.82 -1.54
CA ALA A 67 -5.71 16.56 -2.52
C ALA A 67 -7.20 16.17 -2.45
N ALA A 68 -7.52 14.89 -2.29
CA ALA A 68 -8.89 14.41 -2.24
C ALA A 68 -9.65 14.99 -1.05
N MET A 69 -9.00 15.07 0.12
CA MET A 69 -9.53 15.74 1.31
C MET A 69 -9.89 17.21 1.04
N GLN A 70 -9.06 17.93 0.28
CA GLN A 70 -9.33 19.32 -0.08
C GLN A 70 -10.57 19.48 -0.98
N TYR A 71 -10.82 18.50 -1.86
CA TYR A 71 -11.90 18.56 -2.84
C TYR A 71 -13.15 17.75 -2.45
N GLY A 72 -13.18 17.17 -1.24
CA GLY A 72 -14.30 16.36 -0.76
C GLY A 72 -14.51 15.07 -1.56
N VAL A 73 -13.43 14.51 -2.10
CA VAL A 73 -13.40 13.24 -2.83
C VAL A 73 -12.87 12.16 -1.88
N THR A 74 -13.46 10.97 -1.93
CA THR A 74 -12.99 9.81 -1.16
C THR A 74 -12.24 8.89 -2.13
N PRO A 75 -10.89 8.87 -2.13
CA PRO A 75 -10.13 7.94 -2.94
C PRO A 75 -10.02 6.61 -2.23
N VAL A 76 -10.08 5.51 -2.98
CA VAL A 76 -9.68 4.19 -2.50
C VAL A 76 -8.51 3.69 -3.34
N PHE A 77 -7.39 3.50 -2.67
CA PHE A 77 -6.18 3.00 -3.30
C PHE A 77 -6.21 1.48 -3.33
N TRP A 78 -6.03 0.91 -4.52
CA TRP A 78 -5.84 -0.52 -4.73
C TRP A 78 -4.40 -0.91 -4.40
N THR A 79 -3.88 -0.40 -3.28
CA THR A 79 -2.59 -0.83 -2.77
C THR A 79 -2.73 -2.24 -2.20
N GLN A 80 -1.74 -3.06 -2.52
CA GLN A 80 -1.41 -4.21 -1.70
C GLN A 80 -1.06 -3.67 -0.31
N LEU A 81 -1.90 -4.00 0.67
CA LEU A 81 -1.66 -3.61 2.05
C LEU A 81 -0.23 -4.01 2.45
N ARG A 82 0.61 -3.02 2.78
CA ARG A 82 1.94 -3.25 3.32
C ARG A 82 1.80 -3.75 4.75
N VAL A 83 1.53 -5.05 4.89
CA VAL A 83 1.24 -5.69 6.18
C VAL A 83 2.30 -5.31 7.22
N THR A 84 3.57 -5.29 6.81
CA THR A 84 4.71 -4.91 7.66
C THR A 84 4.66 -3.48 8.23
N ARG A 85 3.85 -2.58 7.66
CA ARG A 85 3.66 -1.20 8.14
C ARG A 85 2.36 -1.00 8.92
N THR A 86 1.63 -2.08 9.22
CA THR A 86 0.33 -2.02 9.90
C THR A 86 0.48 -2.33 11.38
N ARG A 87 -0.41 -1.75 12.21
CA ARG A 87 -0.38 -2.01 13.66
C ARG A 87 -0.62 -3.48 14.03
N PRO A 88 -1.58 -4.22 13.41
CA PRO A 88 -1.78 -5.63 13.73
C PRO A 88 -0.54 -6.48 13.50
N TYR A 89 0.24 -6.17 12.45
CA TYR A 89 1.51 -6.86 12.21
C TYR A 89 2.60 -6.44 13.20
N ALA A 90 2.74 -5.13 13.46
CA ALA A 90 3.69 -4.63 14.46
C ALA A 90 3.43 -5.24 15.85
N LEU A 91 2.16 -5.50 16.19
CA LEU A 91 1.79 -6.24 17.39
C LEU A 91 2.34 -7.67 17.36
N VAL A 92 2.09 -8.44 16.29
CA VAL A 92 2.62 -9.80 16.15
C VAL A 92 4.15 -9.83 16.23
N GLU A 93 4.82 -8.93 15.52
CA GLU A 93 6.28 -8.79 15.54
C GLU A 93 6.79 -8.51 16.96
N SER A 94 6.22 -7.51 17.64
CA SER A 94 6.63 -7.15 19.01
C SER A 94 6.37 -8.26 20.03
N VAL A 95 5.33 -9.08 19.86
CA VAL A 95 5.06 -10.24 20.72
C VAL A 95 6.13 -11.30 20.51
N CYS A 96 6.48 -11.61 19.25
CA CYS A 96 7.56 -12.54 18.97
C CYS A 96 8.90 -12.03 19.53
N ASP A 97 9.21 -10.73 19.37
CA ASP A 97 10.43 -10.13 19.92
C ASP A 97 10.51 -10.24 21.45
N ALA A 98 9.40 -9.99 22.15
CA ALA A 98 9.32 -10.11 23.60
C ALA A 98 9.50 -11.57 24.09
N LEU A 99 9.09 -12.54 23.28
CA LEU A 99 9.22 -13.98 23.57
C LEU A 99 10.54 -14.60 23.07
N ALA A 100 11.27 -13.92 22.18
CA ALA A 100 12.46 -14.45 21.52
C ALA A 100 13.70 -14.49 22.43
N GLY A 101 13.80 -13.56 23.39
CA GLY A 101 14.99 -13.38 24.19
C GLY A 101 14.99 -14.20 25.48
N GLU A 102 16.11 -14.86 25.79
CA GLU A 102 16.39 -15.35 27.16
C GLU A 102 16.41 -14.20 28.18
N ARG A 103 16.74 -12.99 27.70
CA ARG A 103 16.71 -11.75 28.47
C ARG A 103 16.15 -10.63 27.59
N VAL A 104 15.17 -9.92 28.11
CA VAL A 104 14.47 -8.83 27.41
C VAL A 104 14.59 -7.54 28.23
N ASP A 105 14.79 -6.40 27.57
CA ASP A 105 14.77 -5.09 28.24
C ASP A 105 13.34 -4.53 28.37
N ARG A 106 13.14 -3.56 29.28
CA ARG A 106 11.80 -2.99 29.55
C ARG A 106 11.08 -2.41 28.33
N ARG A 107 11.81 -1.89 27.33
CA ARG A 107 11.16 -1.34 26.12
C ARG A 107 10.68 -2.46 25.22
N THR A 108 11.54 -3.45 24.94
CA THR A 108 11.16 -4.61 24.14
C THR A 108 10.03 -5.40 24.80
N LEU A 109 10.11 -5.58 26.13
CA LEU A 109 9.08 -6.26 26.93
C LEU A 109 7.70 -5.60 26.75
N LEU A 110 7.61 -4.28 26.90
CA LEU A 110 6.33 -3.56 26.92
C LEU A 110 5.85 -3.08 25.55
N ARG A 111 6.64 -3.27 24.48
CA ARG A 111 6.30 -2.85 23.12
C ARG A 111 4.96 -3.41 22.60
N PRO A 112 4.56 -4.67 22.88
CA PRO A 112 3.24 -5.16 22.50
C PRO A 112 2.08 -4.31 23.04
N LEU A 113 2.22 -3.75 24.24
CA LEU A 113 1.20 -2.88 24.83
C LEU A 113 1.10 -1.52 24.12
N GLU A 114 2.21 -1.00 23.59
CA GLU A 114 2.18 0.18 22.70
C GLU A 114 1.41 -0.10 21.40
N HIS A 115 1.40 -1.36 20.95
CA HIS A 115 0.63 -1.86 19.82
C HIS A 115 -0.76 -2.40 20.20
N ARG A 116 -1.26 -2.01 21.38
CA ARG A 116 -2.63 -2.31 21.86
C ARG A 116 -2.90 -3.81 22.08
N TRP A 117 -1.88 -4.54 22.54
CA TRP A 117 -2.11 -5.89 23.05
C TRP A 117 -3.22 -5.89 24.12
N ALA A 118 -4.05 -6.93 24.09
CA ALA A 118 -5.06 -7.22 25.10
C ALA A 118 -5.14 -8.74 25.31
N PRO A 119 -5.48 -9.22 26.52
CA PRO A 119 -5.68 -10.63 26.74
C PRO A 119 -6.96 -11.10 26.03
N ALA A 120 -6.96 -12.32 25.49
CA ALA A 120 -8.13 -12.90 24.81
C ALA A 120 -9.36 -13.07 25.73
N SER A 121 -9.15 -13.06 27.05
CA SER A 121 -10.21 -13.10 28.07
C SER A 121 -10.71 -11.71 28.50
N ALA A 122 -10.23 -10.63 27.89
CA ALA A 122 -10.65 -9.27 28.24
C ALA A 122 -12.17 -9.11 28.03
N ALA A 123 -12.89 -8.78 29.11
CA ALA A 123 -14.29 -8.40 29.05
C ALA A 123 -14.42 -6.88 29.29
N GLY A 124 -14.90 -6.15 28.28
CA GLY A 124 -15.26 -4.72 28.41
C GLY A 124 -14.18 -3.72 27.96
N HIS A 125 -14.38 -2.45 28.33
CA HIS A 125 -13.63 -1.27 27.83
C HIS A 125 -12.33 -0.96 28.60
N SER A 126 -11.79 -1.90 29.38
CA SER A 126 -10.56 -1.65 30.17
C SER A 126 -9.27 -1.93 29.38
N TRP A 127 -9.40 -2.44 28.17
CA TRP A 127 -8.30 -2.77 27.26
C TRP A 127 -8.59 -2.15 25.89
N PRO A 128 -7.56 -1.76 25.13
CA PRO A 128 -6.12 -1.82 25.43
C PRO A 128 -5.66 -0.81 26.51
N VAL A 129 -4.44 -0.98 27.02
CA VAL A 129 -3.83 -0.03 27.97
C VAL A 129 -3.55 1.30 27.28
N GLU A 130 -3.87 2.41 27.94
CA GLU A 130 -3.65 3.74 27.37
C GLU A 130 -2.15 4.03 27.17
N PRO A 131 -1.73 4.66 26.06
CA PRO A 131 -0.31 4.89 25.77
C PRO A 131 0.45 5.60 26.89
N GLY A 132 -0.19 6.57 27.56
CA GLY A 132 0.43 7.29 28.67
C GLY A 132 0.70 6.43 29.90
N VAL A 133 -0.09 5.37 30.13
CA VAL A 133 0.15 4.38 31.21
C VAL A 133 1.37 3.54 30.87
N VAL A 134 1.48 3.06 29.62
CA VAL A 134 2.64 2.28 29.15
C VAL A 134 3.93 3.09 29.26
N GLN A 135 3.93 4.36 28.82
CA GLN A 135 5.12 5.21 28.93
C GLN A 135 5.56 5.47 30.37
N ARG A 136 4.62 5.60 31.31
CA ARG A 136 4.95 5.70 32.75
C ARG A 136 5.57 4.41 33.28
N ALA A 137 5.05 3.26 32.89
CA ALA A 137 5.63 1.97 33.26
C ALA A 137 7.05 1.81 32.70
N ILE A 138 7.29 2.18 31.43
CA ILE A 138 8.63 2.18 30.84
C ILE A 138 9.59 3.08 31.63
N ALA A 139 9.14 4.26 32.05
CA ALA A 139 9.99 5.18 32.83
C ALA A 139 10.27 4.69 34.26
N GLY A 140 9.29 4.03 34.89
CA GLY A 140 9.36 3.59 36.29
C GLY A 140 10.08 2.26 36.53
N LEU A 141 10.02 1.33 35.57
CA LEU A 141 10.68 0.03 35.70
C LEU A 141 12.22 0.14 35.61
N PRO A 142 12.99 -0.72 36.29
CA PRO A 142 14.45 -0.64 36.28
C PRO A 142 15.05 -0.91 34.89
N ASP A 143 16.18 -0.26 34.58
CA ASP A 143 16.95 -0.57 33.37
C ASP A 143 17.63 -1.95 33.43
N GLY A 144 17.98 -2.48 32.25
CA GLY A 144 18.71 -3.75 32.09
C GLY A 144 17.83 -4.90 31.57
N ALA A 145 18.41 -5.76 30.73
CA ALA A 145 17.74 -6.93 30.19
C ALA A 145 17.69 -8.06 31.23
N ARG A 146 16.53 -8.71 31.37
CA ARG A 146 16.24 -9.76 32.37
C ARG A 146 15.33 -10.86 31.77
N PRO A 147 15.35 -12.09 32.30
CA PRO A 147 14.37 -13.11 31.92
C PRO A 147 12.95 -12.65 32.22
N VAL A 148 11.97 -13.19 31.49
CA VAL A 148 10.56 -12.80 31.64
C VAL A 148 10.05 -13.13 33.05
N GLU A 149 10.51 -14.22 33.65
CA GLU A 149 10.14 -14.64 35.01
C GLU A 149 10.63 -13.62 36.06
N GLU A 150 11.83 -13.07 35.87
CA GLU A 150 12.35 -12.00 36.74
C GLU A 150 11.53 -10.70 36.55
N TRP A 151 11.06 -10.43 35.33
CA TRP A 151 10.17 -9.30 35.09
C TRP A 151 8.82 -9.41 35.78
N VAL A 152 8.26 -10.62 35.93
CA VAL A 152 7.02 -10.84 36.71
C VAL A 152 7.21 -10.34 38.15
N GLU A 153 8.32 -10.71 38.78
CA GLU A 153 8.64 -10.28 40.15
C GLU A 153 8.90 -8.77 40.25
N VAL A 154 9.68 -8.23 39.32
CA VAL A 154 10.00 -6.79 39.28
C VAL A 154 8.72 -5.96 39.12
N VAL A 155 7.84 -6.33 38.19
CA VAL A 155 6.58 -5.63 37.97
C VAL A 155 5.65 -5.74 39.17
N ALA A 156 5.59 -6.90 39.84
CA ALA A 156 4.76 -7.10 41.01
C ALA A 156 5.23 -6.31 42.25
N THR A 157 6.53 -6.01 42.34
CA THR A 157 7.13 -5.30 43.47
C THR A 157 7.34 -3.80 43.22
N THR A 158 7.18 -3.33 41.98
CA THR A 158 7.32 -1.91 41.64
C THR A 158 6.01 -1.17 41.93
N ASP A 159 6.07 -0.19 42.84
CA ASP A 159 4.92 0.64 43.19
C ASP A 159 4.36 1.40 41.96
N ASP A 160 3.06 1.69 41.99
CA ASP A 160 2.33 2.47 40.97
C ASP A 160 2.33 1.90 39.53
N VAL A 161 2.73 0.63 39.33
CA VAL A 161 2.56 -0.05 38.05
C VAL A 161 1.11 -0.51 37.87
N ASP A 162 0.50 -0.16 36.73
CA ASP A 162 -0.87 -0.56 36.41
C ASP A 162 -1.00 -2.09 36.36
N ALA A 163 -2.01 -2.63 37.03
CA ALA A 163 -2.23 -4.07 37.15
C ALA A 163 -2.34 -4.79 35.78
N ARG A 164 -2.75 -4.07 34.73
CA ARG A 164 -2.79 -4.59 33.35
C ARG A 164 -1.40 -4.90 32.81
N ILE A 165 -0.38 -4.12 33.21
CA ILE A 165 1.02 -4.41 32.87
C ILE A 165 1.45 -5.73 33.51
N GLY A 166 1.12 -5.94 34.79
CA GLY A 166 1.38 -7.19 35.49
C GLY A 166 0.70 -8.39 34.83
N ALA A 167 -0.56 -8.24 34.44
CA ALA A 167 -1.30 -9.29 33.72
C ALA A 167 -0.66 -9.64 32.36
N PHE A 168 -0.16 -8.65 31.63
CA PHE A 168 0.53 -8.87 30.37
C PHE A 168 1.90 -9.56 30.54
N VAL A 169 2.70 -9.15 31.52
CA VAL A 169 4.01 -9.77 31.79
C VAL A 169 3.84 -11.20 32.30
N GLN A 170 2.82 -11.46 33.14
CA GLN A 170 2.46 -12.82 33.52
C GLN A 170 2.06 -13.65 32.29
N TRP A 171 1.26 -13.10 31.39
CA TRP A 171 0.89 -13.78 30.15
C TRP A 171 2.12 -14.17 29.32
N LEU A 172 3.12 -13.27 29.17
CA LEU A 172 4.37 -13.60 28.48
C LEU A 172 5.09 -14.79 29.13
N SER A 173 5.15 -14.84 30.47
CA SER A 173 5.76 -15.94 31.22
C SER A 173 5.01 -17.27 31.05
N ASP A 174 3.70 -17.21 30.79
CA ASP A 174 2.85 -18.40 30.63
C ASP A 174 2.84 -18.93 29.19
N VAL A 175 3.40 -18.19 28.21
CA VAL A 175 3.45 -18.61 26.81
C VAL A 175 4.39 -19.82 26.66
N PRO A 176 3.90 -20.95 26.12
CA PRO A 176 4.75 -22.12 25.89
C PRO A 176 5.79 -21.89 24.79
N GLU A 177 6.81 -22.76 24.76
CA GLU A 177 7.77 -22.84 23.65
C GLU A 177 7.06 -22.97 22.28
N PRO A 178 7.65 -22.39 21.21
CA PRO A 178 7.02 -22.32 19.91
C PRO A 178 7.01 -23.69 19.22
N ARG A 179 5.84 -24.31 19.23
CA ARG A 179 5.44 -25.40 18.33
C ARG A 179 4.47 -24.87 17.29
N PRO A 180 4.32 -25.50 16.11
CA PRO A 180 3.39 -25.00 15.08
C PRO A 180 1.98 -24.69 15.62
N GLU A 181 1.43 -25.55 16.48
CA GLU A 181 0.14 -25.35 17.14
C GLU A 181 0.16 -24.19 18.14
N THR A 182 1.23 -24.08 18.94
CA THR A 182 1.42 -22.98 19.89
C THR A 182 1.49 -21.63 19.15
N VAL A 183 2.30 -21.55 18.10
CA VAL A 183 2.46 -20.33 17.27
C VAL A 183 1.10 -19.91 16.70
N ALA A 184 0.34 -20.84 16.12
CA ALA A 184 -0.97 -20.55 15.55
C ALA A 184 -1.97 -20.08 16.61
N SER A 185 -2.01 -20.75 17.76
CA SER A 185 -2.96 -20.44 18.83
C SER A 185 -2.65 -19.12 19.54
N VAL A 186 -1.39 -18.88 19.92
CA VAL A 186 -0.93 -17.67 20.61
C VAL A 186 -1.10 -16.45 19.71
N LEU A 187 -0.52 -16.47 18.51
CA LEU A 187 -0.60 -15.32 17.59
C LEU A 187 -2.02 -15.13 17.06
N GLY A 188 -2.77 -16.22 16.85
CA GLY A 188 -4.18 -16.16 16.50
C GLY A 188 -4.99 -15.42 17.57
N ALA A 189 -4.84 -15.79 18.84
CA ALA A 189 -5.53 -15.15 19.95
C ALA A 189 -5.16 -13.66 20.09
N VAL A 190 -3.89 -13.30 19.87
CA VAL A 190 -3.43 -11.90 19.87
C VAL A 190 -4.13 -11.09 18.76
N VAL A 191 -4.26 -11.66 17.56
CA VAL A 191 -4.90 -10.99 16.42
C VAL A 191 -6.41 -10.84 16.62
N GLU A 192 -7.08 -11.86 17.17
CA GLU A 192 -8.50 -11.77 17.52
C GLU A 192 -8.75 -10.72 18.62
N ALA A 193 -7.94 -10.73 19.68
CA ALA A 193 -8.05 -9.72 20.74
C ALA A 193 -7.81 -8.30 20.20
N TYR A 194 -6.90 -8.13 19.23
CA TYR A 194 -6.74 -6.84 18.55
C TYR A 194 -7.99 -6.45 17.74
N ALA A 195 -8.61 -7.40 17.04
CA ALA A 195 -9.84 -7.12 16.30
C ALA A 195 -10.98 -6.67 17.22
N ASP A 196 -11.08 -7.27 18.40
CA ASP A 196 -12.15 -7.00 19.37
C ASP A 196 -11.91 -5.73 20.22
N HIS A 197 -10.65 -5.40 20.52
CA HIS A 197 -10.32 -4.28 21.43
C HIS A 197 -9.46 -3.20 20.78
N GLY A 198 -8.49 -3.57 19.94
CA GLY A 198 -7.58 -2.63 19.28
C GLY A 198 -8.20 -1.85 18.13
N LEU A 199 -9.03 -2.51 17.31
CA LEU A 199 -9.68 -1.90 16.14
C LEU A 199 -10.77 -0.87 16.53
N PRO A 200 -11.62 -1.11 17.55
CA PRO A 200 -12.54 -0.08 18.05
C PRO A 200 -11.82 1.21 18.48
N GLU A 201 -10.66 1.11 19.13
CA GLU A 201 -9.84 2.28 19.48
C GLU A 201 -9.27 2.99 18.25
N THR A 202 -8.93 2.25 17.17
CA THR A 202 -8.54 2.88 15.90
C THR A 202 -9.71 3.67 15.36
N LYS A 203 -10.90 3.07 15.32
CA LYS A 203 -12.13 3.69 14.82
C LYS A 203 -12.53 4.93 15.60
N ALA A 204 -12.43 4.89 16.93
CA ALA A 204 -12.77 6.01 17.79
C ALA A 204 -11.83 7.22 17.59
N ALA A 205 -10.56 6.96 17.27
CA ALA A 205 -9.55 7.99 17.04
C ALA A 205 -9.39 8.42 15.57
N ASP A 206 -10.08 7.76 14.64
CA ASP A 206 -9.91 7.98 13.20
C ASP A 206 -10.58 9.27 12.72
N ALA A 207 -10.14 9.75 11.55
CA ALA A 207 -10.84 10.79 10.83
C ALA A 207 -12.19 10.26 10.29
N PRO A 208 -13.14 11.15 9.92
CA PRO A 208 -14.43 10.73 9.36
C PRO A 208 -14.36 9.83 8.11
N ALA A 209 -13.21 9.83 7.40
CA ALA A 209 -12.96 8.96 6.25
C ALA A 209 -12.67 7.50 6.62
N LEU A 210 -12.43 7.19 7.90
CA LEU A 210 -12.21 5.84 8.44
C LEU A 210 -11.08 5.02 7.78
N LEU A 211 -10.08 5.69 7.20
CA LEU A 211 -9.01 5.00 6.47
C LEU A 211 -8.05 4.22 7.37
N ALA A 212 -7.74 4.74 8.57
CA ALA A 212 -6.89 3.99 9.50
C ALA A 212 -7.63 2.74 10.00
N THR A 213 -8.93 2.85 10.18
CA THR A 213 -9.83 1.75 10.54
C THR A 213 -9.92 0.72 9.43
N GLU A 214 -10.09 1.16 8.18
CA GLU A 214 -10.09 0.27 7.02
C GLU A 214 -8.74 -0.46 6.89
N THR A 215 -7.64 0.28 7.01
CA THR A 215 -6.28 -0.26 6.96
C THR A 215 -6.06 -1.31 8.04
N ASP A 216 -6.38 -1.01 9.31
CA ASP A 216 -6.23 -1.94 10.42
C ASP A 216 -7.18 -3.15 10.29
N ALA A 217 -8.41 -2.97 9.79
CA ALA A 217 -9.35 -4.07 9.55
C ALA A 217 -8.86 -5.01 8.44
N ARG A 218 -8.37 -4.47 7.32
CA ARG A 218 -7.74 -5.24 6.24
C ARG A 218 -6.49 -5.96 6.75
N ALA A 219 -5.70 -5.29 7.61
CA ALA A 219 -4.52 -5.86 8.24
C ALA A 219 -4.86 -7.04 9.15
N VAL A 220 -5.92 -6.95 9.98
CA VAL A 220 -6.38 -8.09 10.79
C VAL A 220 -6.67 -9.30 9.92
N VAL A 221 -7.46 -9.16 8.84
CA VAL A 221 -7.78 -10.27 7.92
C VAL A 221 -6.51 -10.87 7.30
N ARG A 222 -5.59 -10.01 6.90
CA ARG A 222 -4.33 -10.43 6.28
C ARG A 222 -3.40 -11.12 7.27
N VAL A 223 -3.29 -10.61 8.50
CA VAL A 223 -2.47 -11.20 9.56
C VAL A 223 -3.06 -12.53 10.04
N ARG A 224 -4.40 -12.69 10.10
CA ARG A 224 -5.04 -14.01 10.33
C ARG A 224 -4.55 -15.05 9.31
N THR A 225 -4.52 -14.66 8.03
CA THR A 225 -4.04 -15.52 6.95
C THR A 225 -2.54 -15.80 7.09
N LEU A 226 -1.75 -14.78 7.46
CA LEU A 226 -0.32 -14.91 7.71
C LEU A 226 -0.04 -15.90 8.84
N VAL A 227 -0.74 -15.82 9.98
CA VAL A 227 -0.57 -16.74 11.11
C VAL A 227 -0.88 -18.19 10.70
N GLN A 228 -1.92 -18.40 9.88
CA GLN A 228 -2.22 -19.72 9.33
C GLN A 228 -1.09 -20.23 8.41
N GLN A 229 -0.55 -19.39 7.53
CA GLN A 229 0.58 -19.76 6.66
C GLN A 229 1.86 -20.02 7.47
N LEU A 230 2.10 -19.21 8.50
CA LEU A 230 3.23 -19.30 9.40
C LEU A 230 3.26 -20.65 10.10
N ARG A 231 2.11 -21.16 10.59
CA ARG A 231 2.01 -22.51 11.15
C ARG A 231 2.58 -23.58 10.22
N HIS A 232 2.12 -23.59 8.97
CA HIS A 232 2.48 -24.63 8.01
C HIS A 232 3.95 -24.53 7.60
N LYS A 233 4.41 -23.32 7.27
CA LYS A 233 5.81 -23.07 6.89
C LYS A 233 6.77 -23.31 8.06
N PHE A 234 6.38 -22.97 9.29
CA PHE A 234 7.20 -23.24 10.47
C PHE A 234 7.34 -24.75 10.72
N ALA A 235 6.24 -25.51 10.60
CA ALA A 235 6.29 -26.97 10.70
C ALA A 235 7.24 -27.59 9.67
N GLU A 236 7.10 -27.21 8.39
CA GLU A 236 7.97 -27.66 7.29
C GLU A 236 9.45 -27.36 7.56
N ARG A 237 9.76 -26.13 7.98
CA ARG A 237 11.14 -25.69 8.21
C ARG A 237 11.81 -26.32 9.44
N VAL A 238 11.03 -26.62 10.47
CA VAL A 238 11.49 -27.36 11.66
C VAL A 238 11.71 -28.83 11.31
N ASP A 239 10.81 -29.44 10.53
CA ASP A 239 10.95 -30.84 10.11
C ASP A 239 12.16 -31.05 9.20
N ASP A 240 12.45 -30.08 8.32
CA ASP A 240 13.63 -30.08 7.45
C ASP A 240 14.94 -29.67 8.17
N GLY A 241 14.88 -29.34 9.47
CA GLY A 241 16.03 -28.95 10.28
C GLY A 241 16.65 -27.60 9.92
N SER A 242 15.90 -26.74 9.21
CA SER A 242 16.37 -25.43 8.73
C SER A 242 16.10 -24.26 9.70
N LEU A 243 15.23 -24.48 10.70
CA LEU A 243 14.94 -23.53 11.79
C LEU A 243 14.98 -24.25 13.14
N GLU A 244 15.30 -23.51 14.19
CA GLU A 244 15.16 -23.99 15.56
C GLU A 244 13.74 -23.72 16.09
N ARG A 245 13.39 -24.32 17.23
CA ARG A 245 12.11 -24.07 17.90
C ARG A 245 12.21 -22.82 18.77
N SER A 246 12.44 -21.66 18.14
CA SER A 246 12.58 -20.37 18.82
C SER A 246 11.57 -19.33 18.32
N TRP A 247 11.17 -18.40 19.19
CA TRP A 247 10.27 -17.30 18.80
C TRP A 247 10.97 -16.27 17.90
N ALA A 248 12.31 -16.23 17.93
CA ALA A 248 13.13 -15.46 17.00
C ALA A 248 12.96 -15.97 15.55
N ASP A 249 13.03 -17.29 15.34
CA ASP A 249 12.82 -17.90 14.03
C ASP A 249 11.38 -17.70 13.52
N VAL A 250 10.41 -17.71 14.44
CA VAL A 250 9.00 -17.38 14.12
C VAL A 250 8.87 -15.92 13.67
N ALA A 251 9.56 -14.98 14.32
CA ALA A 251 9.59 -13.57 13.91
C ALA A 251 10.19 -13.40 12.52
N GLU A 252 11.36 -14.00 12.26
CA GLU A 252 12.03 -13.94 10.96
C GLU A 252 11.15 -14.52 9.85
N LEU A 253 10.58 -15.72 10.06
CA LEU A 253 9.70 -16.36 9.09
C LEU A 253 8.41 -15.55 8.86
N SER A 254 7.86 -14.92 9.91
CA SER A 254 6.69 -14.05 9.77
C SER A 254 6.98 -12.84 8.87
N SER A 255 8.18 -12.25 8.97
CA SER A 255 8.64 -11.16 8.11
C SER A 255 8.81 -11.59 6.66
N VAL A 256 9.39 -12.77 6.43
CA VAL A 256 9.50 -13.35 5.07
C VAL A 256 8.12 -13.59 4.45
N ILE A 257 7.13 -14.06 5.23
CA ILE A 257 5.76 -14.27 4.71
C ILE A 257 5.02 -12.93 4.52
N ALA A 258 5.20 -11.97 5.41
CA ALA A 258 4.55 -10.66 5.35
C ALA A 258 5.00 -9.84 4.14
N THR A 259 6.25 -10.01 3.72
CA THR A 259 6.83 -9.35 2.55
C THR A 259 6.45 -10.02 1.23
N GLN A 260 5.99 -11.28 1.28
CA GLN A 260 5.34 -11.92 0.14
C GLN A 260 3.97 -11.26 -0.07
N ARG A 261 3.72 -10.78 -1.30
CA ARG A 261 2.57 -9.95 -1.69
C ARG A 261 1.52 -10.75 -2.49
N PRO A 262 0.44 -11.30 -1.88
CA PRO A 262 -0.68 -11.87 -2.63
C PRO A 262 -1.72 -10.80 -2.94
N GLY A 263 -2.08 -10.67 -4.22
CA GLY A 263 -3.03 -9.66 -4.71
C GLY A 263 -4.49 -10.03 -4.47
N ARG A 264 -5.11 -9.49 -3.41
CA ARG A 264 -6.57 -9.48 -3.25
C ARG A 264 -7.08 -8.04 -3.17
N ARG A 265 -8.04 -7.70 -4.04
CA ARG A 265 -8.44 -6.34 -4.46
C ARG A 265 -9.96 -6.18 -4.39
N GLU A 266 -10.51 -5.90 -3.21
CA GLU A 266 -11.94 -5.54 -3.03
C GLU A 266 -12.04 -4.51 -1.91
N HIS A 267 -12.82 -3.43 -2.10
CA HIS A 267 -13.16 -2.46 -1.04
C HIS A 267 -14.68 -2.27 -0.94
N SER A 268 -15.18 -1.91 0.24
CA SER A 268 -16.61 -1.91 0.56
C SER A 268 -17.31 -0.54 0.42
N ASN A 269 -16.68 0.44 -0.25
CA ASN A 269 -17.21 1.81 -0.35
C ASN A 269 -17.62 2.16 -1.79
N ALA A 270 -18.90 1.96 -2.10
CA ALA A 270 -19.49 2.24 -3.42
C ALA A 270 -19.53 3.74 -3.82
N ARG A 271 -19.06 4.66 -2.97
CA ARG A 271 -18.99 6.10 -3.24
C ARG A 271 -17.57 6.61 -3.46
N ALA A 272 -16.56 5.76 -3.32
CA ALA A 272 -15.16 6.12 -3.46
C ALA A 272 -14.70 6.02 -4.92
N VAL A 273 -13.75 6.87 -5.32
CA VAL A 273 -13.08 6.79 -6.62
C VAL A 273 -11.93 5.81 -6.54
N ASP A 274 -11.84 4.90 -7.50
CA ASP A 274 -10.78 3.91 -7.57
C ASP A 274 -9.46 4.53 -8.02
N VAL A 275 -8.40 4.23 -7.28
CA VAL A 275 -7.02 4.55 -7.64
C VAL A 275 -6.23 3.26 -7.77
N LEU A 276 -5.90 2.89 -9.00
CA LEU A 276 -5.30 1.62 -9.37
C LEU A 276 -3.82 1.77 -9.74
N GLU A 277 -3.02 0.75 -9.44
CA GLU A 277 -1.76 0.57 -10.15
C GLU A 277 -2.04 0.04 -11.56
N ALA A 278 -1.18 0.38 -12.53
CA ALA A 278 -1.39 0.04 -13.94
C ALA A 278 -1.46 -1.47 -14.23
N ASN A 279 -0.88 -2.32 -13.38
CA ASN A 279 -0.98 -3.78 -13.44
C ASN A 279 -2.38 -4.32 -13.05
N ASP A 280 -3.25 -3.48 -12.51
CA ASP A 280 -4.56 -3.86 -11.98
C ASP A 280 -5.71 -3.45 -12.91
N VAL A 281 -5.39 -2.77 -14.01
CA VAL A 281 -6.36 -2.18 -14.94
C VAL A 281 -6.76 -3.14 -16.07
N TRP A 282 -6.04 -4.26 -16.21
CA TRP A 282 -6.31 -5.25 -17.24
C TRP A 282 -7.76 -5.75 -17.19
N ALA A 283 -8.41 -5.74 -18.37
CA ALA A 283 -9.81 -6.13 -18.58
C ALA A 283 -10.86 -5.27 -17.85
N LEU A 284 -10.49 -4.11 -17.33
CA LEU A 284 -11.46 -3.10 -16.91
C LEU A 284 -12.05 -2.38 -18.13
N ASP A 285 -13.30 -1.95 -17.98
CA ASP A 285 -14.03 -1.14 -18.95
C ASP A 285 -14.72 -0.01 -18.18
N VAL A 286 -14.07 1.16 -18.14
CA VAL A 286 -14.49 2.32 -17.36
C VAL A 286 -14.62 3.52 -18.31
N PRO A 287 -15.72 4.30 -18.27
CA PRO A 287 -15.91 5.43 -19.17
C PRO A 287 -14.74 6.42 -19.21
N TYR A 288 -14.22 6.82 -18.05
CA TYR A 288 -13.14 7.80 -17.97
C TYR A 288 -11.95 7.28 -17.16
N VAL A 289 -10.79 7.21 -17.82
CA VAL A 289 -9.52 6.88 -17.17
C VAL A 289 -8.66 8.14 -17.05
N VAL A 290 -8.11 8.38 -15.86
CA VAL A 290 -7.12 9.43 -15.63
C VAL A 290 -5.79 8.75 -15.30
N ALA A 291 -4.86 8.72 -16.25
CA ALA A 291 -3.52 8.20 -16.04
C ALA A 291 -2.62 9.29 -15.44
N VAL A 292 -1.97 8.99 -14.33
CA VAL A 292 -1.26 9.95 -13.49
C VAL A 292 0.24 9.68 -13.48
N GLY A 293 1.02 10.76 -13.53
CA GLY A 293 2.48 10.73 -13.39
C GLY A 293 3.25 10.40 -14.65
N LEU A 294 2.78 10.78 -15.85
CA LEU A 294 3.40 10.43 -17.14
C LEU A 294 4.72 11.20 -17.39
N THR A 295 5.72 10.87 -16.60
CA THR A 295 7.08 11.42 -16.61
C THR A 295 8.08 10.34 -17.03
N ALA A 296 9.24 10.75 -17.56
CA ALA A 296 10.27 9.83 -18.06
C ALA A 296 10.84 8.88 -16.99
N THR A 297 10.69 9.22 -15.70
CA THR A 297 11.17 8.43 -14.57
C THR A 297 10.11 7.53 -13.96
N GLU A 298 8.83 7.81 -14.20
CA GLU A 298 7.70 7.05 -13.64
C GLU A 298 7.07 6.13 -14.71
N TRP A 299 7.15 6.48 -15.99
CA TRP A 299 6.65 5.69 -17.11
C TRP A 299 7.62 5.74 -18.30
N PRO A 300 8.32 4.64 -18.66
CA PRO A 300 8.48 3.39 -17.90
C PRO A 300 9.35 3.58 -16.64
N GLN A 301 9.26 2.63 -15.69
CA GLN A 301 10.16 2.58 -14.54
C GLN A 301 11.42 1.77 -14.91
N GLU A 302 12.58 2.41 -14.86
CA GLU A 302 13.85 1.70 -14.97
C GLU A 302 14.02 0.77 -13.76
N THR A 303 14.08 -0.54 -13.99
CA THR A 303 14.33 -1.51 -12.93
C THR A 303 15.81 -1.85 -12.89
N GLU A 304 16.47 -1.59 -11.77
CA GLU A 304 17.87 -1.98 -11.60
C GLU A 304 18.02 -3.51 -11.61
N SER A 305 18.97 -4.00 -12.41
CA SER A 305 19.30 -5.42 -12.52
C SER A 305 20.70 -5.66 -11.97
N THR A 306 20.85 -6.70 -11.16
CA THR A 306 22.15 -7.12 -10.62
C THR A 306 23.03 -7.82 -11.66
N LEU A 307 22.49 -8.17 -12.83
CA LEU A 307 23.25 -8.80 -13.91
C LEU A 307 23.93 -7.78 -14.82
N PRO A 308 25.15 -8.05 -15.33
CA PRO A 308 25.85 -7.10 -16.19
C PRO A 308 25.10 -6.80 -17.51
N PRO A 309 25.11 -5.55 -18.01
CA PRO A 309 24.39 -5.16 -19.23
C PRO A 309 24.75 -5.98 -20.46
N GLU A 310 26.02 -6.36 -20.62
CA GLU A 310 26.49 -7.19 -21.74
C GLU A 310 25.87 -8.59 -21.73
N PHE A 311 25.61 -9.15 -20.54
CA PHE A 311 24.95 -10.43 -20.39
C PHE A 311 23.45 -10.31 -20.70
N GLN A 312 22.80 -9.25 -20.20
CA GLN A 312 21.41 -8.96 -20.52
C GLN A 312 21.20 -8.83 -22.04
N GLU A 313 22.10 -8.11 -22.72
CA GLU A 313 22.03 -7.90 -24.16
C GLU A 313 22.26 -9.20 -24.95
N ALA A 314 23.12 -10.10 -24.47
CA ALA A 314 23.32 -11.42 -25.07
C ALA A 314 22.06 -12.30 -24.97
N VAL A 315 21.38 -12.28 -23.81
CA VAL A 315 20.10 -12.99 -23.61
C VAL A 315 18.99 -12.38 -24.46
N LEU A 316 18.84 -11.05 -24.48
CA LEU A 316 17.82 -10.36 -25.29
C LEU A 316 17.99 -10.59 -26.80
N ARG A 317 19.24 -10.71 -27.27
CA ARG A 317 19.54 -11.04 -28.68
C ARG A 317 19.41 -12.52 -29.00
N GLY A 318 19.24 -13.39 -27.99
CA GLY A 318 19.26 -14.85 -28.15
C GLY A 318 20.58 -15.36 -28.75
N ALA A 319 21.72 -14.74 -28.40
CA ALA A 319 22.99 -15.03 -29.04
C ALA A 319 23.74 -16.19 -28.34
N GLY A 320 24.26 -17.14 -29.12
CA GLY A 320 25.12 -18.22 -28.61
C GLY A 320 24.44 -19.08 -27.54
N SER A 321 25.15 -19.37 -26.45
CA SER A 321 24.64 -20.18 -25.33
C SER A 321 23.47 -19.51 -24.57
N ALA A 322 23.33 -18.18 -24.67
CA ALA A 322 22.26 -17.43 -24.02
C ALA A 322 20.89 -17.59 -24.72
N SER A 323 20.83 -18.22 -25.90
CA SER A 323 19.57 -18.56 -26.59
C SER A 323 18.64 -19.49 -25.80
N THR A 324 19.16 -20.16 -24.78
CA THR A 324 18.40 -21.06 -23.89
C THR A 324 17.80 -20.35 -22.66
N LEU A 325 18.15 -19.07 -22.45
CA LEU A 325 17.77 -18.30 -21.28
C LEU A 325 16.60 -17.37 -21.61
N ALA A 326 15.62 -17.30 -20.72
CA ALA A 326 14.53 -16.33 -20.85
C ALA A 326 15.00 -14.94 -20.35
N PRO A 327 14.67 -13.85 -21.05
CA PRO A 327 14.95 -12.52 -20.56
C PRO A 327 14.13 -12.23 -19.30
N SER A 328 14.73 -11.55 -18.32
CA SER A 328 13.97 -11.02 -17.19
C SER A 328 13.04 -9.91 -17.67
N PRO A 329 11.78 -9.86 -17.22
CA PRO A 329 10.86 -8.76 -17.54
C PRO A 329 11.40 -7.37 -17.14
N ALA A 330 12.32 -7.31 -16.17
CA ALA A 330 12.97 -6.08 -15.73
C ALA A 330 14.00 -5.52 -16.74
N TRP A 331 14.42 -6.31 -17.73
CA TRP A 331 15.42 -5.88 -18.74
C TRP A 331 14.77 -5.28 -19.99
N THR A 332 13.44 -5.19 -20.02
CA THR A 332 12.67 -4.67 -21.14
C THR A 332 11.62 -3.69 -20.63
N ASP A 333 11.30 -2.68 -21.43
CA ASP A 333 10.16 -1.79 -21.20
C ASP A 333 8.81 -2.42 -21.59
N GLY A 334 8.82 -3.65 -22.15
CA GLY A 334 7.63 -4.34 -22.64
C GLY A 334 6.51 -4.42 -21.61
N ARG A 335 6.82 -4.73 -20.35
CA ARG A 335 5.82 -4.77 -19.27
C ARG A 335 5.17 -3.40 -19.02
N ASP A 336 5.97 -2.34 -18.96
CA ASP A 336 5.43 -0.99 -18.70
C ASP A 336 4.65 -0.45 -19.89
N ARG A 337 5.06 -0.85 -21.10
CA ARG A 337 4.35 -0.57 -22.32
C ARG A 337 3.00 -1.30 -22.36
N ASP A 338 2.95 -2.57 -21.97
CA ASP A 338 1.71 -3.34 -21.87
C ASP A 338 0.78 -2.74 -20.81
N HIS A 339 1.29 -2.41 -19.63
CA HIS A 339 0.51 -1.72 -18.59
C HIS A 339 -0.03 -0.36 -19.07
N PHE A 340 0.77 0.40 -19.83
CA PHE A 340 0.32 1.66 -20.41
C PHE A 340 -0.76 1.44 -21.46
N ALA A 341 -0.59 0.46 -22.35
CA ALA A 341 -1.61 0.09 -23.34
C ALA A 341 -2.91 -0.36 -22.66
N ASP A 342 -2.83 -1.22 -21.64
CA ASP A 342 -3.99 -1.66 -20.85
C ASP A 342 -4.69 -0.47 -20.16
N THR A 343 -3.92 0.51 -19.67
CA THR A 343 -4.47 1.75 -19.09
C THR A 343 -5.28 2.55 -20.11
N LEU A 344 -4.79 2.66 -21.35
CA LEU A 344 -5.50 3.36 -22.42
C LEU A 344 -6.74 2.58 -22.88
N CYS A 345 -6.61 1.27 -23.06
CA CYS A 345 -7.68 0.39 -23.52
C CYS A 345 -8.83 0.23 -22.51
N ALA A 346 -8.58 0.48 -21.22
CA ALA A 346 -9.64 0.43 -20.21
C ALA A 346 -10.63 1.60 -20.30
N ALA A 347 -10.33 2.65 -21.09
CA ALA A 347 -11.20 3.80 -21.24
C ALA A 347 -12.23 3.60 -22.36
N ALA A 348 -13.52 3.61 -22.02
CA ALA A 348 -14.61 3.51 -23.00
C ALA A 348 -15.01 4.85 -23.65
N SER A 349 -14.76 5.98 -22.98
CA SER A 349 -15.23 7.30 -23.45
C SER A 349 -14.13 8.35 -23.51
N GLY A 350 -13.07 8.22 -22.70
CA GLY A 350 -11.96 9.15 -22.82
C GLY A 350 -10.86 8.99 -21.79
N VAL A 351 -9.67 9.45 -22.17
CA VAL A 351 -8.46 9.37 -21.35
C VAL A 351 -7.95 10.76 -21.02
N VAL A 352 -7.61 10.99 -19.75
CA VAL A 352 -6.86 12.17 -19.31
C VAL A 352 -5.48 11.74 -18.84
N LEU A 353 -4.43 12.23 -19.48
CA LEU A 353 -3.04 11.98 -19.13
C LEU A 353 -2.50 13.15 -18.32
N THR A 354 -1.94 12.89 -17.14
CA THR A 354 -1.36 13.95 -16.30
C THR A 354 0.12 13.74 -16.10
N ARG A 355 0.85 14.86 -15.98
CA ARG A 355 2.28 14.85 -15.60
C ARG A 355 2.66 16.11 -14.84
N HIS A 356 3.76 16.04 -14.10
CA HIS A 356 4.45 17.20 -13.54
C HIS A 356 5.71 17.55 -14.33
N THR A 357 6.12 18.82 -14.30
CA THR A 357 7.30 19.33 -15.03
C THR A 357 8.52 19.55 -14.15
N GLU A 358 8.35 19.52 -12.82
CA GLU A 358 9.39 19.83 -11.85
C GLU A 358 9.31 18.91 -10.62
N THR A 359 10.46 18.54 -10.07
CA THR A 359 10.56 17.84 -8.78
C THR A 359 10.23 18.79 -7.62
N GLY A 360 10.09 18.25 -6.40
CA GLY A 360 9.95 19.08 -5.19
C GLY A 360 11.18 19.98 -4.92
N GLY A 361 12.34 19.66 -5.50
CA GLY A 361 13.56 20.46 -5.43
C GLY A 361 13.70 21.51 -6.54
N GLY A 362 12.77 21.54 -7.51
CA GLY A 362 12.80 22.47 -8.64
C GLY A 362 13.58 21.96 -9.87
N ASP A 363 14.01 20.69 -9.88
CA ASP A 363 14.66 20.11 -11.05
C ASP A 363 13.63 19.81 -12.13
N THR A 364 13.98 20.06 -13.39
CA THR A 364 13.13 19.74 -14.54
C THR A 364 12.88 18.24 -14.64
N VAL A 365 11.62 17.88 -14.82
CA VAL A 365 11.16 16.50 -15.09
C VAL A 365 10.69 16.42 -16.53
N HIS A 366 11.26 15.48 -17.28
CA HIS A 366 10.91 15.26 -18.68
C HIS A 366 9.62 14.42 -18.82
N PRO A 367 8.81 14.68 -19.87
CA PRO A 367 7.61 13.88 -20.15
C PRO A 367 7.97 12.42 -20.45
N SER A 368 7.04 11.51 -20.14
CA SER A 368 7.18 10.09 -20.52
C SER A 368 7.38 9.95 -22.03
N PRO A 369 8.28 9.07 -22.50
CA PRO A 369 8.42 8.77 -23.93
C PRO A 369 7.12 8.23 -24.55
N PHE A 370 6.24 7.61 -23.75
CA PHE A 370 4.96 7.08 -24.22
C PHE A 370 3.99 8.15 -24.72
N LEU A 371 4.11 9.39 -24.24
CA LEU A 371 3.29 10.51 -24.71
C LEU A 371 3.59 10.87 -26.18
N THR A 372 4.80 10.61 -26.66
CA THR A 372 5.22 10.93 -28.03
C THR A 372 4.47 10.10 -29.08
N ALA A 373 3.89 8.97 -28.68
CA ALA A 373 3.16 8.06 -29.56
C ALA A 373 1.67 8.41 -29.68
N LEU A 374 1.17 9.41 -28.94
CA LEU A 374 -0.25 9.75 -28.85
C LEU A 374 -0.51 11.13 -29.45
N ASP A 375 -1.65 11.27 -30.14
CA ASP A 375 -2.20 12.59 -30.47
C ASP A 375 -3.04 13.06 -29.29
N THR A 376 -2.74 14.22 -28.72
CA THR A 376 -3.35 14.69 -27.48
C THR A 376 -3.74 16.15 -27.54
N ASP A 377 -4.93 16.46 -27.01
CA ASP A 377 -5.35 17.83 -26.77
C ASP A 377 -4.74 18.34 -25.46
N SER A 378 -4.04 19.47 -25.49
CA SER A 378 -3.40 20.03 -24.30
C SER A 378 -4.30 21.01 -23.54
N VAL A 379 -4.32 20.90 -22.21
CA VAL A 379 -5.00 21.87 -21.35
C VAL A 379 -4.07 23.05 -21.03
N SER A 380 -4.50 24.27 -21.37
CA SER A 380 -3.73 25.48 -21.08
C SER A 380 -3.58 25.74 -19.57
N ALA A 381 -2.49 26.40 -19.16
CA ALA A 381 -2.23 26.75 -17.76
C ALA A 381 -3.37 27.58 -17.13
N GLY A 382 -4.00 28.48 -17.90
CA GLY A 382 -5.16 29.25 -17.43
C GLY A 382 -6.41 28.40 -17.19
N ALA A 383 -6.62 27.34 -17.98
CA ALA A 383 -7.69 26.38 -17.74
C ALA A 383 -7.40 25.49 -16.52
N MET A 384 -6.14 25.09 -16.33
CA MET A 384 -5.69 24.38 -15.13
C MET A 384 -5.95 25.18 -13.85
N GLU A 385 -5.70 26.49 -13.87
CA GLU A 385 -5.94 27.34 -12.70
C GLU A 385 -7.44 27.49 -12.40
N ARG A 386 -8.28 27.67 -13.44
CA ARG A 386 -9.74 27.69 -13.26
C ARG A 386 -10.28 26.37 -12.72
N LEU A 387 -9.73 25.24 -13.16
CA LEU A 387 -10.09 23.92 -12.64
C LEU A 387 -9.77 23.80 -11.13
N ARG A 388 -8.63 24.33 -10.69
CA ARG A 388 -8.23 24.30 -9.27
C ARG A 388 -8.93 25.34 -8.40
N SER A 389 -9.56 26.34 -9.00
CA SER A 389 -10.29 27.40 -8.31
C SER A 389 -11.54 26.87 -7.59
N ALA A 390 -12.23 27.69 -6.81
CA ALA A 390 -13.47 27.29 -6.13
C ALA A 390 -14.59 26.90 -7.13
N GLU A 391 -14.63 27.55 -8.29
CA GLU A 391 -15.61 27.30 -9.35
C GLU A 391 -15.40 25.94 -10.05
N ARG A 392 -14.16 25.42 -10.05
CA ARG A 392 -13.79 24.13 -10.63
C ARG A 392 -14.28 23.94 -12.08
N ALA A 393 -14.12 24.97 -12.90
CA ALA A 393 -14.60 24.94 -14.27
C ALA A 393 -13.83 23.90 -15.09
N LEU A 394 -14.54 22.91 -15.65
CA LEU A 394 -13.96 21.89 -16.51
C LEU A 394 -13.28 22.52 -17.76
N PRO A 395 -12.03 22.14 -18.06
CA PRO A 395 -11.36 22.52 -19.31
C PRO A 395 -12.19 22.16 -20.56
N ALA A 396 -12.05 22.96 -21.62
CA ALA A 396 -12.83 22.76 -22.85
C ALA A 396 -12.59 21.40 -23.53
N PRO A 397 -11.34 20.89 -23.66
CA PRO A 397 -11.11 19.56 -24.23
C PRO A 397 -11.84 18.48 -23.44
N ILE A 398 -11.73 18.50 -22.11
CA ILE A 398 -12.40 17.53 -21.22
C ILE A 398 -13.94 17.62 -21.32
N ARG A 399 -14.49 18.82 -21.47
CA ARG A 399 -15.94 19.00 -21.64
C ARG A 399 -16.45 18.43 -22.97
N ALA A 400 -15.64 18.52 -24.03
CA ALA A 400 -15.97 17.94 -25.33
C ALA A 400 -16.09 16.41 -25.22
N MET A 401 -15.16 15.76 -24.51
CA MET A 401 -15.18 14.31 -24.23
C MET A 401 -16.49 13.85 -23.58
N LEU A 402 -17.05 14.66 -22.66
CA LEU A 402 -18.32 14.34 -21.99
C LEU A 402 -19.54 14.45 -22.92
N SER A 403 -19.45 15.31 -23.95
CA SER A 403 -20.57 15.59 -24.85
C SER A 403 -20.69 14.53 -25.94
N GLU A 404 -19.57 13.97 -26.39
CA GLU A 404 -19.53 12.90 -27.40
C GLU A 404 -20.03 11.57 -26.83
N ALA A 405 -19.77 11.29 -25.55
CA ALA A 405 -20.26 10.10 -24.86
C ALA A 405 -21.79 10.05 -24.66
N GLY A 406 -22.48 11.20 -24.75
CA GLY A 406 -23.93 11.30 -24.61
C GLY A 406 -24.71 11.18 -25.93
N GLY A 407 -24.03 10.96 -27.06
CA GLY A 407 -24.60 11.01 -28.40
C GLY A 407 -25.28 9.73 -28.91
N GLU A 408 -25.17 8.60 -28.20
CA GLU A 408 -25.78 7.32 -28.61
C GLU A 408 -26.90 6.92 -27.65
N THR A 409 -28.05 7.58 -27.73
CA THR A 409 -29.36 7.02 -27.33
C THR A 409 -30.47 7.82 -28.01
N ASP A 410 -30.69 7.55 -29.29
CA ASP A 410 -32.01 7.63 -29.92
C ASP A 410 -31.90 6.97 -31.30
N ASP A 411 -32.16 5.67 -31.35
CA ASP A 411 -32.82 4.98 -32.47
C ASP A 411 -33.48 3.68 -31.98
#